data_AF-A0A9E8MY18-F1
#
_entry.id   AF-A0A9E8MY18-F1
#
_cell.length_a   1.000
_cell.length_b   1.000
_cell.length_c   1.000
_cell.angle_alpha   90.00
_cell.angle_beta   90.00
_cell.angle_gamma   90.00
#
_symmetry.space_group_name_H-M   'P 1'
#
loop_
_entity.id
_entity.type
_entity.pdbx_description
1 polymer ?
#
loop_
_entity_poly.entity_id
_entity_poly.type
_entity_poly.pdbx_seq_one_letter_code
_entity_poly.pdbx_strand_id
1 'polypeptide(L)'
;MKALLIIFGLLFLYSCNKETATDSKTTPERSVSSLSASAKDSKNGTYLCKINGEDWYYTKASGLVYKDKKTGIQMATITFKKK
;
A
#
# COMPACT_ATOMS: atom_id res chain seq x y z
N MET A 1 -22.62 -35.34 -31.06
CA MET A 1 -21.52 -35.11 -30.10
C MET A 1 -20.75 -33.81 -30.33
N LYS A 2 -20.48 -33.38 -31.59
CA LYS A 2 -19.79 -32.10 -31.88
C LYS A 2 -20.55 -30.85 -31.41
N ALA A 3 -21.89 -30.87 -31.47
CA ALA A 3 -22.72 -29.75 -31.00
C ALA A 3 -22.67 -29.56 -29.47
N LEU A 4 -22.41 -30.62 -28.70
CA LEU A 4 -22.34 -30.53 -27.23
C LEU A 4 -21.07 -29.80 -26.76
N LEU A 5 -19.97 -29.92 -27.51
CA LEU A 5 -18.70 -29.25 -27.22
C LEU A 5 -18.76 -27.73 -27.48
N ILE A 6 -19.61 -27.29 -28.42
CA ILE A 6 -19.78 -25.87 -28.74
C ILE A 6 -20.57 -25.16 -27.61
N ILE A 7 -21.56 -25.84 -27.02
CA ILE A 7 -22.37 -25.31 -25.92
C ILE A 7 -21.53 -25.14 -24.64
N PHE A 8 -20.61 -26.07 -24.37
CA PHE A 8 -19.73 -25.98 -23.19
C PHE A 8 -18.70 -24.84 -23.29
N GLY A 9 -18.27 -24.47 -24.49
CA GLY A 9 -17.35 -23.34 -24.71
C GLY A 9 -17.98 -21.96 -24.52
N LEU A 10 -19.27 -21.81 -24.84
CA LEU A 10 -20.00 -20.54 -24.70
C LEU A 10 -20.26 -20.14 -23.24
N LEU A 11 -20.31 -21.12 -22.32
CA LEU A 11 -20.52 -20.88 -20.89
C LEU A 11 -19.32 -20.19 -20.20
N PHE A 12 -18.11 -20.31 -20.74
CA PHE A 12 -16.92 -19.67 -20.18
C PHE A 12 -16.80 -18.17 -20.50
N LEU A 13 -17.56 -17.66 -21.49
CA LEU A 13 -17.49 -16.24 -21.90
C LEU A 13 -18.34 -15.30 -21.04
N TYR A 14 -19.23 -15.82 -20.17
CA TYR A 14 -20.11 -15.01 -19.33
C TYR A 14 -19.51 -14.58 -17.97
N SER A 15 -18.28 -14.99 -17.63
CA SER A 15 -17.64 -14.68 -16.33
C SER A 15 -16.75 -13.43 -16.35
N CYS A 16 -17.12 -12.41 -17.13
CA CYS A 16 -16.44 -11.12 -17.09
C CYS A 16 -17.43 -9.95 -17.09
N ASN A 17 -18.14 -9.80 -15.96
CA ASN A 17 -18.78 -8.54 -15.59
C ASN A 17 -18.28 -8.15 -14.21
N LYS A 18 -17.21 -7.35 -14.19
CA LYS A 18 -16.92 -6.49 -13.05
C LYS A 18 -17.45 -5.11 -13.39
N GLU A 19 -18.65 -4.82 -12.88
CA GLU A 19 -19.10 -3.45 -12.71
C GLU A 19 -18.04 -2.70 -11.92
N THR A 20 -17.51 -1.63 -12.50
CA THR A 20 -16.89 -0.56 -11.71
C THR A 20 -17.91 0.56 -11.70
N ALA A 21 -18.67 0.60 -10.60
CA ALA A 21 -19.47 1.76 -10.25
C ALA A 21 -18.56 3.00 -10.28
N THR A 22 -19.00 3.99 -11.04
CA THR A 22 -18.50 5.36 -10.94
C THR A 22 -18.96 5.91 -9.60
N ASP A 23 -18.12 5.77 -8.57
CA ASP A 23 -18.23 6.59 -7.37
C ASP A 23 -17.29 7.78 -7.51
N SER A 24 -17.87 8.86 -8.03
CA SER A 24 -17.34 10.21 -7.85
C SER A 24 -17.41 10.56 -6.36
N LYS A 25 -16.36 10.24 -5.61
CA LYS A 25 -16.14 10.80 -4.28
C LYS A 25 -15.01 11.82 -4.34
N THR A 26 -15.41 13.09 -4.44
CA THR A 26 -14.61 14.25 -4.05
C THR A 26 -13.85 13.90 -2.77
N THR A 27 -12.53 13.79 -2.87
CA THR A 27 -11.65 13.70 -1.71
C THR A 27 -11.74 15.04 -1.00
N PRO A 28 -12.22 15.13 0.25
CA PRO A 28 -11.96 16.32 1.03
C PRO A 28 -10.45 16.41 1.19
N GLU A 29 -9.89 17.55 0.77
CA GLU A 29 -8.54 17.98 1.09
C GLU A 29 -8.24 17.58 2.53
N ARG A 30 -7.41 16.54 2.68
CA ARG A 30 -6.95 16.10 3.99
C ARG A 30 -6.03 17.21 4.44
N SER A 31 -6.60 18.15 5.19
CA SER A 31 -5.82 19.09 5.98
C SER A 31 -4.78 18.26 6.70
N VAL A 32 -3.51 18.61 6.47
CA VAL A 32 -2.41 18.08 7.24
C VAL A 32 -2.62 18.65 8.64
N SER A 33 -3.47 17.96 9.40
CA SER A 33 -3.56 18.14 10.84
C SER A 33 -2.17 17.80 11.33
N SER A 34 -1.38 18.85 11.57
CA SER A 34 -0.17 18.82 12.35
C SER A 34 -0.48 18.02 13.61
N LEU A 35 -0.16 16.74 13.59
CA LEU A 35 -0.02 15.93 14.79
C LEU A 35 1.17 16.56 15.48
N SER A 36 0.89 17.50 16.37
CA SER A 36 1.87 17.99 17.32
C SER A 36 2.48 16.76 17.97
N ALA A 37 3.74 16.50 17.67
CA ALA A 37 4.48 15.45 18.32
C ALA A 37 4.51 15.84 19.80
N SER A 38 3.74 15.11 20.62
CA SER A 38 3.82 15.23 22.07
C SER A 38 5.23 14.81 22.46
N ALA A 39 6.13 15.79 22.52
CA ALA A 39 7.48 15.66 23.02
C ALA A 39 7.37 15.23 24.49
N LYS A 40 7.41 13.92 24.71
CA LYS A 40 7.90 13.36 25.96
C LYS A 40 9.31 12.87 25.68
N ASP A 41 10.24 13.72 26.09
CA ASP A 41 11.68 13.51 26.07
C ASP A 41 12.10 12.15 26.64
N SER A 42 13.05 11.50 25.95
CA SER A 42 14.26 10.88 26.54
C SER A 42 14.95 9.85 25.64
N LYS A 43 14.45 9.56 24.43
CA LYS A 43 15.18 8.74 23.46
C LYS A 43 15.61 9.63 22.30
N ASN A 44 16.91 9.71 22.03
CA ASN A 44 17.54 10.55 21.00
C ASN A 44 17.14 10.16 19.56
N GLY A 45 15.85 10.06 19.24
CA GLY A 45 15.36 9.57 17.96
C GLY A 45 13.87 9.82 17.75
N THR A 46 13.42 9.65 16.50
CA THR A 46 12.03 9.80 16.07
C THR A 46 11.29 8.49 16.27
N TYR A 47 10.06 8.55 16.79
CA TYR A 47 9.19 7.39 16.94
C TYR A 47 8.88 6.78 15.57
N LEU A 48 9.02 5.45 15.44
CA LEU A 48 8.68 4.70 14.23
C LEU A 48 7.35 3.98 14.38
N CYS A 49 7.29 3.03 15.31
CA CYS A 49 6.15 2.16 15.54
C CYS A 49 6.35 1.36 16.84
N LYS A 50 5.41 0.45 17.13
CA LYS A 50 5.56 -0.56 18.18
C LYS A 50 5.77 -1.93 17.54
N ILE A 51 6.85 -2.62 17.89
CA ILE A 51 7.17 -3.97 17.42
C ILE A 51 7.20 -4.87 18.65
N ASN A 52 6.37 -5.92 18.67
CA ASN A 52 6.27 -6.86 19.80
C ASN A 52 6.04 -6.19 21.17
N GLY A 53 5.23 -5.13 21.20
CA GLY A 53 4.95 -4.38 22.44
C GLY A 53 6.00 -3.33 22.81
N GLU A 54 7.18 -3.35 22.18
CA GLU A 54 8.26 -2.39 22.42
C GLU A 54 8.17 -1.20 21.44
N ASP A 55 8.30 0.02 21.97
CA ASP A 55 8.37 1.22 21.15
C ASP A 55 9.73 1.31 20.42
N TRP A 56 9.67 1.35 19.10
CA TRP A 56 10.80 1.51 18.22
C TRP A 56 10.99 2.96 17.80
N TYR A 57 12.24 3.42 17.87
CA TYR A 57 12.68 4.76 17.49
C TYR A 57 13.87 4.64 16.55
N TYR A 58 14.04 5.62 15.66
CA TYR A 58 15.16 5.69 14.73
C TYR A 58 15.88 7.02 14.81
N THR A 59 17.14 7.03 14.44
CA THR A 59 17.98 8.24 14.41
C THR A 59 18.34 8.67 13.00
N LYS A 60 18.33 7.72 12.05
CA LYS A 60 18.55 7.96 10.63
C LYS A 60 17.57 7.11 9.82
N ALA A 61 17.06 7.68 8.74
CA ALA A 61 16.27 6.98 7.74
C ALA A 61 16.92 7.15 6.37
N SER A 62 16.82 6.12 5.53
CA SER A 62 17.22 6.17 4.12
C SER A 62 16.20 5.42 3.28
N GLY A 63 16.04 5.82 2.03
CA GLY A 63 15.08 5.22 1.11
C GLY A 63 15.69 4.89 -0.24
N LEU A 64 15.20 3.82 -0.86
CA LEU A 64 15.41 3.49 -2.26
C LEU A 64 14.06 3.25 -2.91
N VAL A 65 13.81 3.90 -4.04
CA VAL A 65 12.64 3.64 -4.88
C VAL A 65 13.13 3.05 -6.18
N TYR A 66 12.57 1.92 -6.59
CA TYR A 66 12.84 1.32 -7.88
C TYR A 66 11.55 0.97 -8.60
N LYS A 67 11.59 1.06 -9.93
CA LYS A 67 10.51 0.64 -10.81
C LYS A 67 11.02 -0.46 -11.73
N ASP A 68 10.41 -1.63 -11.64
CA ASP A 68 10.67 -2.70 -12.58
C ASP A 68 10.12 -2.32 -13.96
N LYS A 69 11.01 -2.27 -14.96
CA LYS A 69 10.64 -1.80 -16.31
C LYS A 69 9.75 -2.79 -17.07
N LYS A 70 9.85 -4.09 -16.77
CA LYS A 70 9.16 -5.15 -17.51
C LYS A 70 7.72 -5.35 -17.02
N THR A 71 7.55 -5.32 -15.70
CA THR A 71 6.27 -5.56 -15.01
C THR A 71 5.57 -4.26 -14.63
N GLY A 72 6.29 -3.13 -14.62
CA GLY A 72 5.78 -1.82 -14.21
C GLY A 72 5.67 -1.64 -12.70
N ILE A 73 6.00 -2.67 -11.91
CA ILE A 73 5.89 -2.69 -10.45
C ILE A 73 6.82 -1.62 -9.86
N GLN A 74 6.28 -0.82 -8.94
CA GLN A 74 7.05 0.15 -8.15
C GLN A 74 7.24 -0.39 -6.74
N MET A 75 8.47 -0.32 -6.26
CA MET A 75 8.84 -0.79 -4.94
C MET A 75 9.61 0.33 -4.24
N ALA A 76 9.27 0.57 -2.99
CA ALA A 76 9.99 1.48 -2.10
C ALA A 76 10.52 0.68 -0.92
N THR A 77 11.83 0.78 -0.68
CA THR A 77 12.48 0.23 0.49
C THR A 77 12.90 1.38 1.38
N ILE A 78 12.40 1.40 2.62
CA ILE A 78 12.77 2.39 3.63
C ILE A 78 13.52 1.66 4.74
N THR A 79 14.70 2.15 5.08
CA THR A 79 15.56 1.59 6.13
C THR A 79 15.68 2.59 7.26
N PHE A 80 15.42 2.14 8.48
CA PHE A 80 15.53 2.91 9.71
C PHE A 80 16.69 2.38 10.56
N LYS A 81 17.58 3.26 11.04
CA LYS A 81 18.69 2.89 11.93
C LYS A 81 18.39 3.32 13.36
N LYS A 82 18.40 2.34 14.28
CA LYS A 82 18.42 2.55 15.74
C LYS A 82 19.87 2.82 16.16
N LYS A 83 20.08 3.69 17.16
CA LYS A 83 21.42 3.95 17.74
C LYS A 83 21.75 2.89 18.78
#